data_AF-A0A1M6M561-F1
#
_entry.id   AF-A0A1M6M561-F1
#
_cell.length_a   1.000
_cell.length_b   1.000
_cell.length_c   1.000
_cell.angle_alpha   90.00
_cell.angle_beta   90.00
_cell.angle_gamma   90.00
#
_symmetry.space_group_name_H-M   'P 1'
#
loop_
_entity.id
_entity.type
_entity.pdbx_description
1 polymer ?
#
loop_
_entity_poly.entity_id
_entity_poly.type
_entity_poly.pdbx_seq_one_letter_code
_entity_poly.pdbx_strand_id
1 'polypeptide(L)'
;MDHTTLTGRDAARFEAVSTKIISDARRDGIAMTESMVARLPSAVVATLTESALSEAWAKEARDLLPEYAEQAERNELRAKLESGDEEALDQFAGLSPQRRISAARAAGLDGGRKVKTPTAPEGDEKVRALRHVMTLPASARIAAARKLGLTL
;
A
#
# COMPACT_ATOMS: atom_id res chain seq x y z
N MET A 1 27.70 -4.79 14.39
CA MET A 1 27.33 -3.38 14.25
C MET A 1 26.55 -3.04 15.49
N ASP A 2 27.23 -2.44 16.46
CA ASP A 2 26.63 -2.07 17.74
C ASP A 2 25.54 -1.04 17.51
N HIS A 3 24.35 -1.29 18.08
CA HIS A 3 23.26 -0.35 18.13
C HIS A 3 23.66 0.82 19.03
N THR A 4 24.40 1.78 18.46
CA THR A 4 24.50 3.11 19.04
C THR A 4 23.07 3.61 19.18
N THR A 5 22.60 3.68 20.42
CA THR A 5 21.29 4.20 20.80
C THR A 5 21.12 5.55 20.13
N LEU A 6 20.29 5.61 19.09
CA LEU A 6 19.79 6.87 18.55
C LEU A 6 19.38 7.72 19.75
N THR A 7 19.94 8.91 19.85
CA THR A 7 19.53 9.80 20.93
C THR A 7 18.03 10.09 20.74
N GLY A 8 17.28 10.41 21.79
CA GLY A 8 15.86 10.74 21.64
C GLY A 8 15.61 11.85 20.62
N ARG A 9 16.61 12.70 20.39
CA ARG A 9 16.63 13.72 19.33
C ARG A 9 16.71 13.13 17.92
N ASP A 10 17.55 12.12 17.70
CA ASP A 10 17.69 11.48 16.40
C ASP A 10 16.46 10.64 16.05
N ALA A 11 15.83 10.00 17.05
CA ALA A 11 14.56 9.30 16.87
C ALA A 11 13.43 10.25 16.42
N ALA A 12 13.28 11.39 17.09
CA ALA A 12 12.28 12.41 16.71
C ALA A 12 12.54 12.99 15.32
N ARG A 13 13.81 13.11 14.90
CA ARG A 13 14.17 13.54 13.55
C ARG A 13 13.86 12.49 12.51
N PHE A 14 14.22 11.24 12.79
CA PHE A 14 13.90 10.15 11.89
C PHE A 14 12.40 10.07 11.65
N GLU A 15 11.58 10.22 12.71
CA GLU A 15 10.13 10.29 12.61
C GLU A 15 9.64 11.45 11.73
N ALA A 16 10.23 12.64 11.86
CA ALA A 16 9.88 13.79 11.01
C ALA A 16 10.26 13.56 9.53
N VAL A 17 11.46 13.01 9.27
CA VAL A 17 11.95 12.70 7.93
C VAL A 17 11.12 11.57 7.31
N SER A 18 10.83 10.51 8.06
CA SER A 18 10.02 9.38 7.60
C SER A 18 8.60 9.82 7.32
N THR A 19 7.99 10.62 8.18
CA THR A 19 6.66 11.19 7.95
C THR A 19 6.60 11.98 6.66
N LYS A 20 7.62 12.82 6.39
CA LYS A 20 7.69 13.58 5.14
C LYS A 20 7.80 12.67 3.93
N ILE A 21 8.76 11.75 3.91
CA ILE A 21 8.99 10.83 2.78
C ILE A 21 7.76 9.96 2.53
N ILE A 22 7.17 9.39 3.58
CA ILE A 22 5.97 8.55 3.47
C ILE A 22 4.78 9.38 2.95
N SER A 23 4.63 10.63 3.40
CA SER A 23 3.59 11.53 2.92
C SER A 23 3.76 11.87 1.45
N ASP A 24 4.98 12.21 1.03
CA ASP A 24 5.29 12.53 -0.37
C ASP A 24 5.10 11.30 -1.27
N ALA A 25 5.64 10.14 -0.90
CA ALA A 25 5.42 8.90 -1.63
C ALA A 25 3.93 8.52 -1.72
N ARG A 26 3.16 8.76 -0.64
CA ARG A 26 1.72 8.50 -0.63
C ARG A 26 0.95 9.42 -1.57
N ARG A 27 1.39 10.67 -1.78
CA ARG A 27 0.82 11.57 -2.80
C ARG A 27 1.00 10.98 -4.19
N ASP A 28 2.12 10.32 -4.43
CA ASP A 28 2.41 9.60 -5.68
C ASP A 28 1.76 8.21 -5.74
N GLY A 29 0.91 7.86 -4.76
CA GLY A 29 0.21 6.58 -4.70
C GLY A 29 1.10 5.38 -4.35
N ILE A 30 2.29 5.64 -3.79
CA ILE A 30 3.24 4.60 -3.38
C ILE A 30 3.17 4.41 -1.88
N ALA A 31 3.02 3.16 -1.44
CA ALA A 31 3.04 2.81 -0.03
C ALA A 31 4.48 2.57 0.42
N MET A 32 4.97 3.39 1.36
CA MET A 32 6.26 3.22 2.02
C MET A 32 6.10 2.97 3.52
N THR A 33 6.98 2.16 4.08
CA THR A 33 7.09 1.93 5.53
C THR A 33 8.33 2.64 6.09
N GLU A 34 8.35 2.86 7.40
CA GLU A 34 9.53 3.42 8.08
C GLU A 34 10.79 2.56 7.88
N SER A 35 10.64 1.24 7.85
CA SER A 35 11.74 0.31 7.57
C SER A 35 12.35 0.49 6.17
N MET A 36 11.53 0.86 5.18
CA MET A 36 12.01 1.22 3.85
C MET A 36 12.74 2.56 3.87
N VAL A 37 12.21 3.55 4.58
CA VAL A 37 12.85 4.87 4.73
C VAL A 37 14.22 4.74 5.42
N ALA A 38 14.35 3.89 6.44
CA ALA A 38 15.61 3.65 7.13
C ALA A 38 16.72 3.09 6.22
N ARG A 39 16.35 2.47 5.09
CA ARG A 39 17.30 1.96 4.10
C ARG A 39 17.78 3.02 3.11
N LEU A 40 17.21 4.23 3.13
CA LEU A 40 17.60 5.33 2.24
C LEU A 40 18.75 6.13 2.85
N PRO A 41 19.95 6.15 2.23
CA PRO A 41 21.04 7.02 2.64
C PRO A 41 20.63 8.48 2.80
N SER A 42 19.80 9.05 1.92
CA SER A 42 19.33 10.42 2.06
C SER A 42 18.56 10.67 3.36
N ALA A 43 17.76 9.71 3.80
CA ALA A 43 16.98 9.82 5.04
C ALA A 43 17.89 9.68 6.27
N VAL A 44 18.87 8.76 6.21
CA VAL A 44 19.87 8.57 7.25
C VAL A 44 20.73 9.82 7.41
N VAL A 45 21.22 10.39 6.31
CA VAL A 45 22.01 11.63 6.33
C VAL A 45 21.19 12.78 6.90
N ALA A 46 19.98 13.02 6.39
CA ALA A 46 19.12 14.10 6.91
C ALA A 46 18.84 13.96 8.42
N THR A 47 18.70 12.73 8.90
CA THR A 47 18.48 12.43 10.33
C THR A 47 19.72 12.75 11.17
N LEU A 48 20.90 12.33 10.72
CA LEU A 48 22.14 12.40 11.50
C LEU A 48 22.87 13.76 11.39
N THR A 49 22.76 14.45 10.25
CA THR A 49 23.53 15.68 9.97
C THR A 49 22.72 16.96 10.07
N GLU A 50 21.45 16.88 10.49
CA GLU A 50 20.51 18.02 10.54
C GLU A 50 20.33 18.74 9.19
N SER A 51 20.72 18.07 8.10
CA SER A 51 20.64 18.63 6.77
C SER A 51 19.23 18.51 6.21
N ALA A 52 18.87 19.40 5.28
CA ALA A 52 17.61 19.28 4.56
C ALA A 52 17.54 17.93 3.83
N LEU A 53 16.36 17.32 3.82
CA LEU A 53 16.10 16.12 3.04
C LEU A 53 16.39 16.42 1.56
N SER A 54 17.32 15.67 0.98
CA SER A 54 17.67 15.77 -0.44
C SER A 54 16.47 15.39 -1.32
N GLU A 55 16.20 16.17 -2.35
CA GLU A 55 15.17 15.84 -3.37
C GLU A 55 15.50 14.56 -4.16
N ALA A 56 16.76 14.10 -4.11
CA ALA A 56 17.19 12.87 -4.76
C ALA A 56 16.66 11.60 -4.07
N TRP A 57 16.00 11.70 -2.91
CA TRP A 57 15.51 10.55 -2.15
C TRP A 57 14.59 9.64 -2.98
N ALA A 58 13.78 10.20 -3.89
CA ALA A 58 12.86 9.42 -4.71
C ALA A 58 13.59 8.58 -5.78
N LYS A 59 14.64 9.15 -6.39
CA LYS A 59 15.52 8.42 -7.30
C LYS A 59 16.25 7.30 -6.56
N GLU A 60 16.79 7.62 -5.40
CA GLU A 60 17.45 6.64 -4.54
C GLU A 60 16.51 5.51 -4.10
N ALA A 61 15.26 5.83 -3.74
CA ALA A 61 14.25 4.84 -3.42
C ALA A 61 13.97 3.91 -4.62
N ARG A 62 13.95 4.45 -5.83
CA ARG A 62 13.78 3.65 -7.06
C ARG A 62 14.96 2.72 -7.32
N ASP A 63 16.18 3.16 -7.06
CA ASP A 63 17.39 2.38 -7.30
C ASP A 63 17.63 1.30 -6.21
N LEU A 64 17.26 1.59 -4.95
CA LEU A 64 17.59 0.75 -3.79
C LEU A 64 16.43 -0.11 -3.25
N LEU A 65 15.18 0.24 -3.58
CA LEU A 65 13.99 -0.42 -3.06
C LEU A 65 13.15 -0.99 -4.22
N PRO A 66 13.26 -2.32 -4.49
CA PRO A 66 12.46 -2.97 -5.52
C PRO A 66 10.96 -2.73 -5.34
N GLU A 67 10.48 -2.74 -4.10
CA GLU A 67 9.06 -2.55 -3.78
C GLU A 67 8.57 -1.13 -4.07
N TYR A 68 9.46 -0.14 -4.05
CA TYR A 68 9.15 1.23 -4.47
C TYR A 68 9.14 1.32 -6.00
N ALA A 69 10.16 0.75 -6.66
CA ALA A 69 10.30 0.76 -8.11
C ALA A 69 9.09 0.12 -8.81
N GLU A 70 8.68 -1.07 -8.37
CA GLU A 70 7.51 -1.78 -8.93
C GLU A 70 6.22 -0.95 -8.80
N GLN A 71 6.02 -0.29 -7.65
CA GLN A 71 4.84 0.56 -7.44
C GLN A 71 4.88 1.83 -8.30
N ALA A 72 6.05 2.44 -8.44
CA ALA A 72 6.25 3.61 -9.29
C ALA A 72 5.98 3.28 -10.77
N GLU A 73 6.55 2.18 -11.28
CA GLU A 73 6.31 1.71 -12.65
C GLU A 73 4.84 1.39 -12.90
N ARG A 74 4.19 0.74 -11.94
CA ARG A 74 2.75 0.47 -12.01
C ARG A 74 1.93 1.76 -12.09
N ASN A 75 2.26 2.75 -11.26
CA ASN A 75 1.53 4.01 -11.21
C ASN A 75 1.76 4.83 -12.49
N GLU A 76 2.97 4.80 -13.05
CA GLU A 76 3.29 5.43 -14.34
C GLU A 76 2.54 4.77 -15.51
N LEU A 77 2.52 3.43 -15.57
CA LEU A 77 1.74 2.70 -16.57
C LEU A 77 0.26 3.06 -16.46
N ARG A 78 -0.27 3.09 -15.24
CA ARG A 78 -1.64 3.49 -14.97
C ARG A 78 -1.91 4.92 -15.45
N ALA A 79 -1.03 5.88 -15.14
CA ALA A 79 -1.17 7.26 -15.56
C ALA A 79 -1.15 7.43 -17.08
N LYS A 80 -0.29 6.69 -17.79
CA LYS A 80 -0.26 6.66 -19.26
C LYS A 80 -1.57 6.13 -19.84
N LEU A 81 -2.09 5.03 -19.29
CA LEU A 81 -3.37 4.47 -19.73
C LEU A 81 -4.57 5.39 -19.40
N GLU A 82 -4.58 6.04 -18.23
CA GLU A 82 -5.65 6.97 -17.82
C GLU A 82 -5.60 8.30 -18.60
N SER A 83 -4.41 8.78 -18.98
CA SER A 83 -4.24 9.98 -19.80
C SER A 83 -4.58 9.78 -21.28
N GLY A 84 -4.83 8.54 -21.70
CA GLY A 84 -5.17 8.21 -23.08
C GLY A 84 -3.97 8.24 -24.03
N ASP A 85 -2.76 7.98 -23.51
CA ASP A 85 -1.55 7.84 -24.31
C ASP A 85 -1.73 6.75 -25.37
N GLU A 86 -1.80 7.14 -26.65
CA GLU A 86 -2.08 6.26 -27.79
C GLU A 86 -1.06 5.12 -27.89
N GLU A 87 0.22 5.37 -27.60
CA GLU A 87 1.25 4.32 -27.65
C GLU A 87 1.05 3.27 -26.55
N ALA A 88 0.68 3.73 -25.34
CA ALA A 88 0.40 2.82 -24.23
C ALA A 88 -0.88 2.01 -24.49
N LEU A 89 -1.91 2.63 -25.08
CA LEU A 89 -3.15 1.97 -25.45
C LEU A 89 -2.95 0.94 -26.56
N ASP A 90 -2.15 1.24 -27.58
CA ASP A 90 -1.83 0.32 -28.67
C ASP A 90 -1.02 -0.88 -28.20
N GLN A 91 -0.01 -0.66 -27.36
CA GLN A 91 0.74 -1.74 -26.73
C GLN A 91 -0.17 -2.62 -25.87
N PHE A 92 -1.08 -2.01 -25.11
CA PHE A 92 -2.04 -2.73 -24.30
C PHE A 92 -3.05 -3.51 -25.16
N ALA A 93 -3.51 -2.94 -26.27
CA ALA A 93 -4.43 -3.58 -27.21
C ALA A 93 -3.78 -4.76 -27.95
N GLY A 94 -2.48 -4.69 -28.23
CA GLY A 94 -1.69 -5.74 -28.87
C GLY A 94 -1.43 -6.97 -27.99
N LEU A 95 -1.67 -6.90 -26.69
CA LEU A 95 -1.56 -8.04 -25.78
C LEU A 95 -2.72 -9.03 -25.95
N SER A 96 -2.45 -10.32 -25.74
CA SER A 96 -3.50 -11.33 -25.70
C SER A 96 -4.53 -11.03 -24.59
N PRO A 97 -5.80 -11.46 -24.73
CA PRO A 97 -6.86 -11.17 -23.75
C PRO A 97 -6.48 -11.49 -22.30
N GLN A 98 -5.84 -12.63 -22.05
CA GLN A 98 -5.38 -13.04 -20.72
C GLN A 98 -4.28 -12.11 -20.19
N ARG A 99 -3.33 -11.69 -21.04
CA ARG A 99 -2.25 -10.77 -20.66
C ARG A 99 -2.79 -9.36 -20.37
N ARG A 100 -3.78 -8.88 -21.12
CA ARG A 100 -4.47 -7.61 -20.83
C ARG A 100 -5.15 -7.64 -19.47
N ILE A 101 -5.85 -8.72 -19.14
CA ILE A 101 -6.51 -8.84 -17.83
C ILE A 101 -5.47 -8.85 -16.70
N SER A 102 -4.38 -9.60 -16.86
CA SER A 102 -3.30 -9.62 -15.87
C SER A 102 -2.63 -8.26 -15.71
N ALA A 103 -2.35 -7.56 -16.81
CA ALA A 103 -1.77 -6.22 -16.81
C ALA A 103 -2.73 -5.17 -16.23
N ALA A 104 -4.03 -5.24 -16.53
CA ALA A 104 -5.05 -4.39 -15.93
C ALA A 104 -5.14 -4.58 -14.41
N ARG A 105 -5.14 -5.83 -13.93
CA ARG A 105 -5.10 -6.11 -12.48
C ARG A 105 -3.82 -5.62 -11.85
N ALA A 106 -2.68 -5.87 -12.50
CA ALA A 106 -1.39 -5.38 -12.03
C ALA A 106 -1.40 -3.85 -11.92
N ALA A 107 -2.00 -3.14 -12.87
CA ALA A 107 -2.16 -1.68 -12.88
C ALA A 107 -3.29 -1.15 -11.96
N GLY A 108 -4.06 -2.01 -11.31
CA GLY A 108 -5.22 -1.60 -10.49
C GLY A 108 -6.37 -0.97 -11.30
N LEU A 109 -6.44 -1.28 -12.59
CA LEU A 109 -7.45 -0.83 -13.56
C LEU A 109 -8.64 -1.80 -13.68
N ASP A 110 -8.67 -2.85 -12.87
CA ASP A 110 -9.71 -3.90 -12.92
C ASP A 110 -11.09 -3.44 -12.42
N GLY A 111 -11.22 -2.17 -11.99
CA GLY A 111 -12.46 -1.64 -11.42
C GLY A 111 -12.91 -2.41 -10.17
N GLY A 112 -12.02 -3.24 -9.62
CA GLY A 112 -12.27 -4.12 -8.49
C GLY A 112 -12.44 -3.27 -7.24
N ARG A 113 -13.68 -2.86 -6.99
CA ARG A 113 -14.12 -2.30 -5.72
C ARG A 113 -13.52 -3.17 -4.63
N LYS A 114 -12.50 -2.66 -3.90
CA LYS A 114 -11.94 -3.35 -2.74
C LYS A 114 -13.13 -3.69 -1.84
N VAL A 115 -13.56 -4.95 -1.85
CA VAL A 115 -14.64 -5.40 -0.98
C VAL A 115 -14.06 -5.24 0.40
N LYS A 116 -14.49 -4.19 1.12
CA LYS A 116 -14.16 -4.03 2.53
C LYS A 116 -14.55 -5.33 3.20
N THR A 117 -13.58 -6.08 3.69
CA THR A 117 -13.84 -7.17 4.63
C THR A 117 -14.68 -6.56 5.75
N PRO A 118 -15.90 -7.06 6.00
CA PRO A 118 -16.74 -6.52 7.06
C PRO A 118 -15.95 -6.58 8.37
N THR A 119 -15.81 -5.44 9.06
CA THR A 119 -15.17 -5.40 10.38
C THR A 119 -15.96 -6.33 11.30
N ALA A 120 -15.28 -7.27 11.94
CA ALA A 120 -15.92 -8.18 12.88
C ALA A 120 -16.51 -7.38 14.06
N PRO A 121 -17.75 -7.65 14.48
CA PRO A 121 -18.33 -7.00 15.65
C PRO A 121 -17.56 -7.42 16.91
N GLU A 122 -17.37 -6.49 17.84
CA GLU A 122 -16.66 -6.69 19.11
C GLU A 122 -17.65 -6.72 20.29
N GLY A 123 -17.23 -7.31 21.42
CA GLY A 123 -18.00 -7.31 22.68
C GLY A 123 -19.44 -7.82 22.55
N ASP A 124 -20.39 -7.06 23.10
CA ASP A 124 -21.82 -7.42 23.13
C ASP A 124 -22.46 -7.51 21.74
N GLU A 125 -21.91 -6.79 20.76
CA GLU A 125 -22.37 -6.85 19.37
C GLU A 125 -22.03 -8.20 18.73
N LYS A 126 -20.88 -8.79 19.09
CA LYS A 126 -20.50 -10.14 18.65
C LYS A 126 -21.49 -11.18 19.15
N VAL A 127 -21.89 -11.10 20.42
CA VAL A 127 -22.84 -12.04 21.03
C VAL A 127 -24.22 -11.94 20.39
N ARG A 128 -24.68 -10.71 20.12
CA ARG A 128 -25.97 -10.46 19.46
C ARG A 128 -25.94 -10.94 18.00
N ALA A 129 -24.84 -10.72 17.29
CA ALA A 129 -24.62 -11.20 15.93
C ALA A 129 -24.55 -12.74 15.87
N LEU A 130 -23.85 -13.40 16.80
CA LEU A 130 -23.78 -14.86 16.87
C LEU A 130 -25.15 -15.48 17.13
N ARG A 131 -25.93 -14.88 18.06
CA ARG A 131 -27.30 -15.32 18.35
C ARG A 131 -28.19 -15.21 17.12
N HIS A 132 -28.09 -14.11 16.38
CA HIS A 132 -28.83 -13.94 15.13
C HIS A 132 -28.43 -14.99 14.07
N VAL A 133 -27.13 -15.25 13.88
CA VAL A 133 -26.67 -16.29 12.94
C VAL A 133 -27.16 -17.69 13.34
N MET A 134 -27.22 -18.00 14.64
CA MET A 134 -27.72 -19.30 15.12
C MET A 134 -29.23 -19.48 14.94
N THR A 135 -30.02 -18.39 14.85
CA THR A 135 -31.46 -18.46 14.53
C THR A 135 -31.76 -18.75 13.07
N LEU A 136 -30.75 -18.65 12.17
CA LEU A 136 -30.91 -18.95 10.76
C LEU A 136 -30.81 -20.45 10.47
N PRO A 137 -31.43 -20.95 9.38
CA PRO A 137 -31.25 -22.32 8.92
C PRO A 137 -29.78 -22.60 8.58
N ALA A 138 -29.33 -23.85 8.79
CA ALA A 138 -27.92 -24.25 8.70
C ALA A 138 -27.23 -23.85 7.37
N SER A 139 -27.97 -23.91 6.27
CA SER A 139 -27.51 -23.50 4.93
C SER A 139 -27.19 -22.00 4.80
N ALA A 140 -27.81 -21.14 5.61
CA ALA A 140 -27.62 -19.69 5.58
C ALA A 140 -26.59 -19.18 6.61
N ARG A 141 -26.19 -20.00 7.59
CA ARG A 141 -25.34 -19.58 8.71
C ARG A 141 -23.96 -19.13 8.27
N ILE A 142 -23.32 -19.90 7.39
CA ILE A 142 -21.95 -19.62 6.91
C ILE A 142 -21.94 -18.32 6.09
N ALA A 143 -22.94 -18.12 5.23
CA ALA A 143 -23.06 -16.90 4.45
C ALA A 143 -23.33 -15.67 5.32
N ALA A 144 -24.19 -15.79 6.34
CA ALA A 144 -24.49 -14.71 7.28
C ALA A 144 -23.28 -14.37 8.17
N ALA A 145 -22.55 -15.38 8.67
CA ALA A 145 -21.34 -15.19 9.45
C ALA A 145 -20.25 -14.47 8.66
N ARG A 146 -20.01 -14.87 7.41
CA ARG A 146 -19.05 -14.19 6.51
C ARG A 146 -19.43 -12.74 6.24
N LYS A 147 -20.73 -12.45 6.04
CA LYS A 147 -21.22 -11.07 5.85
C LYS A 147 -21.02 -10.19 7.09
N LEU A 148 -20.94 -10.79 8.27
CA LEU A 148 -20.72 -10.10 9.55
C LEU A 148 -19.26 -10.13 9.99
N GLY A 149 -18.33 -10.66 9.17
CA GLY A 149 -16.93 -10.78 9.56
C GLY A 149 -16.68 -11.79 10.69
N LEU A 150 -17.64 -12.68 10.97
CA LEU A 150 -17.52 -13.74 11.98
C LEU A 150 -16.89 -14.99 11.37
N THR A 151 -15.81 -15.47 11.97
CA THR A 151 -15.29 -16.82 11.74
C THR A 151 -16.06 -17.79 12.64
N LEU A 152 -16.92 -18.62 12.05
CA LEU A 152 -17.56 -19.76 12.72
C LEU A 152 -16.66 -20.99 12.65
#